data_AF-A0AAN6L4G4-F1
#
_entry.id   AF-A0AAN6L4G4-F1
#
_cell.length_a   1.000
_cell.length_b   1.000
_cell.length_c   1.000
_cell.angle_alpha   90.00
_cell.angle_beta   90.00
_cell.angle_gamma   90.00
#
_symmetry.space_group_name_H-M   'P 1'
#
loop_
_entity.id
_entity.type
_entity.pdbx_description
1 polymer ?
#
loop_
_entity_poly.entity_id
_entity_poly.type
_entity_poly.pdbx_seq_one_letter_code
_entity_poly.pdbx_strand_id
1 'polypeptide(L)'
;MRWPVRVLLLAAVLALTVTFLYLPRFRQPASGHKGVQKYFTWDNPDFAYFNNQFILHLASAVQNPLPTRQLVSPGITCPAVRGVDTSHLIPVTDVFDGPGLESLGYDTSPQTAARIKNLSTAVVDYTSQITEVSEDVVRITAPTESYWQHSAFGFVRDSFILPFRASAWRKAARVFTLSKPLEACVNDMIPDILPSALALHIRTWPSDLSFGQKDPCHTNEVPVLRHAFGKCEWTGSYLYDNVKRAQSGPEQPVVIATDNRDAEIIKDLVKLLDGRAHFMEMTDKCKEVIKKAHPEEEYEWRQATYWPIIEATALTHAESFVGSFWSTLSQLVAIRRPTSRTFFFQTHMQAFIWDSRVLLGILALVAVAYGGFVISRRVLSNRRNRLAATKTELGVSP
;
A
#
# COMPACT_ATOMS: atom_id res chain seq x y z
N MET A 1 27.61 -17.78 -34.39
CA MET A 1 27.83 -16.71 -33.37
C MET A 1 26.53 -15.94 -33.15
N ARG A 2 25.66 -16.33 -32.20
CA ARG A 2 24.40 -15.57 -31.87
C ARG A 2 24.01 -15.59 -30.38
N TRP A 3 24.65 -16.45 -29.59
CA TRP A 3 24.38 -16.62 -28.16
C TRP A 3 24.95 -15.50 -27.27
N PRO A 4 26.20 -15.01 -27.45
CA PRO A 4 26.75 -13.99 -26.55
C PRO A 4 26.03 -12.64 -26.70
N VAL A 5 25.58 -12.29 -27.91
CA VAL A 5 24.85 -11.03 -28.15
C VAL A 5 23.47 -11.03 -27.50
N ARG A 6 22.75 -12.16 -27.50
CA ARG A 6 21.43 -12.26 -26.84
C ARG A 6 21.54 -12.17 -25.32
N VAL A 7 22.57 -12.78 -24.72
CA VAL A 7 22.82 -12.70 -23.27
C VAL A 7 23.22 -11.27 -22.87
N LEU A 8 24.07 -10.60 -23.65
CA LEU A 8 24.43 -9.20 -23.43
C LEU A 8 23.24 -8.25 -23.58
N LEU A 9 22.37 -8.49 -24.55
CA LEU A 9 21.15 -7.69 -24.74
C LEU A 9 20.20 -7.87 -23.55
N LEU A 10 20.02 -9.10 -23.07
CA LEU A 10 19.20 -9.40 -21.89
C LEU A 10 19.78 -8.77 -20.63
N ALA A 11 21.10 -8.84 -20.46
CA ALA A 11 21.81 -8.20 -19.35
C ALA A 11 21.73 -6.67 -19.40
N ALA A 12 21.82 -6.06 -20.60
CA ALA A 12 21.66 -4.62 -20.78
C ALA A 12 20.23 -4.16 -20.52
N VAL A 13 19.22 -4.91 -20.97
CA VAL A 13 17.81 -4.66 -20.65
C VAL A 13 17.58 -4.80 -19.14
N LEU A 14 18.12 -5.85 -18.50
CA LEU A 14 18.02 -6.01 -17.04
C LEU A 14 18.71 -4.86 -16.30
N ALA A 15 19.91 -4.47 -16.72
CA ALA A 15 20.66 -3.37 -16.12
C ALA A 15 19.90 -2.05 -16.27
N LEU A 16 19.45 -1.69 -17.48
CA LEU A 16 18.64 -0.49 -17.71
C LEU A 16 17.33 -0.52 -16.92
N THR A 17 16.65 -1.66 -16.89
CA THR A 17 15.43 -1.87 -16.10
C THR A 17 15.72 -1.64 -14.63
N VAL A 18 16.82 -2.20 -14.10
CA VAL A 18 17.20 -2.04 -12.70
C VAL A 18 17.60 -0.61 -12.37
N THR A 19 18.38 0.03 -13.24
CA THR A 19 18.82 1.42 -13.10
C THR A 19 17.63 2.38 -13.14
N PHE A 20 16.73 2.29 -14.13
CA PHE A 20 15.59 3.21 -14.25
C PHE A 20 14.43 2.89 -13.30
N LEU A 21 14.18 1.63 -12.97
CA LEU A 21 13.09 1.20 -12.07
C LEU A 21 13.51 1.00 -10.61
N TYR A 22 14.78 1.06 -10.25
CA TYR A 22 15.20 0.92 -8.84
C TYR A 22 16.19 1.97 -8.34
N LEU A 23 16.82 2.80 -9.18
CA LEU A 23 17.48 3.99 -8.63
C LEU A 23 16.41 4.95 -8.08
N PRO A 24 16.50 5.33 -6.80
CA PRO A 24 15.57 6.27 -6.23
C PRO A 24 15.87 7.68 -6.71
N ARG A 25 14.87 8.36 -7.28
CA ARG A 25 14.84 9.82 -7.26
C ARG A 25 14.29 10.26 -5.90
N PHE A 26 15.00 9.94 -4.81
CA PHE A 26 14.64 10.46 -3.50
C PHE A 26 14.96 11.95 -3.48
N ARG A 27 13.92 12.76 -3.35
CA ARG A 27 14.03 14.16 -2.94
C ARG A 27 13.13 14.32 -1.72
N GLN A 28 13.62 13.82 -0.58
CA GLN A 28 13.05 14.30 0.69
C GLN A 28 13.29 15.82 0.74
N PRO A 29 12.34 16.59 1.29
CA PRO A 29 12.59 18.01 1.49
C PRO A 29 13.87 18.19 2.31
N ALA A 30 14.72 19.12 1.90
CA ALA A 30 15.93 19.44 2.63
C ALA A 30 15.52 20.03 3.98
N SER A 31 15.52 19.21 5.03
CA SER A 31 15.27 19.64 6.39
C SER A 31 16.26 20.76 6.73
N GLY A 32 15.75 21.98 6.92
CA GLY A 32 16.54 23.10 7.43
C GLY A 32 16.82 24.27 6.48
N HIS A 33 16.01 24.53 5.44
CA HIS A 33 16.09 25.82 4.73
C HIS A 33 15.60 26.97 5.63
N LYS A 34 16.52 27.50 6.44
CA LYS A 34 16.38 28.79 7.13
C LYS A 34 16.60 29.90 6.11
N GLY A 35 15.53 30.32 5.44
CA GLY A 35 15.56 31.46 4.53
C GLY A 35 14.54 31.32 3.41
N VAL A 36 13.42 32.03 3.56
CA VAL A 36 12.24 32.08 2.66
C VAL A 36 11.41 30.78 2.68
N GLN A 37 10.44 30.71 3.61
CA GLN A 37 9.47 29.62 3.69
C GLN A 37 8.41 29.76 2.58
N LYS A 38 8.70 29.16 1.42
CA LYS A 38 7.68 28.86 0.42
C LYS A 38 6.99 27.54 0.76
N TYR A 39 5.74 27.41 0.34
CA TYR A 39 4.88 26.30 0.71
C TYR A 39 4.34 25.55 -0.51
N PHE A 40 4.15 24.25 -0.32
CA PHE A 40 3.39 23.40 -1.23
C PHE A 40 2.20 22.81 -0.48
N THR A 41 1.02 22.90 -1.09
CA THR A 41 -0.24 22.37 -0.57
C THR A 41 -1.11 21.85 -1.71
N TRP A 42 -2.21 21.16 -1.39
CA TRP A 42 -3.12 20.55 -2.36
C TRP A 42 -4.55 20.61 -1.85
N ASP A 43 -5.53 20.49 -2.74
CA ASP A 43 -6.92 20.30 -2.35
C ASP A 43 -7.25 18.81 -2.18
N ASN A 44 -8.08 18.47 -1.18
CA ASN A 44 -8.60 17.12 -1.02
C ASN A 44 -9.73 16.91 -2.04
N PRO A 45 -9.68 15.88 -2.91
CA PRO A 45 -10.77 15.61 -3.84
C PRO A 45 -12.01 15.09 -3.09
N ASP A 46 -13.21 15.45 -3.55
CA ASP A 46 -14.48 15.17 -2.85
C ASP A 46 -14.74 13.68 -2.60
N PHE A 47 -14.22 12.79 -3.45
CA PHE A 47 -14.38 11.34 -3.31
C PHE A 47 -13.37 10.71 -2.35
N ALA A 48 -12.32 11.43 -1.94
CA ALA A 48 -11.27 10.87 -1.11
C ALA A 48 -11.74 10.75 0.34
N TYR A 49 -12.09 9.53 0.75
CA TYR A 49 -12.17 9.17 2.15
C TYR A 49 -10.77 9.20 2.82
N PHE A 50 -10.74 9.08 4.15
CA PHE A 50 -9.53 9.19 4.95
C PHE A 50 -8.32 8.42 4.38
N ASN A 51 -8.49 7.16 3.99
CA ASN A 51 -7.38 6.35 3.47
C ASN A 51 -6.77 6.93 2.18
N ASN A 52 -7.60 7.48 1.28
CA ASN A 52 -7.11 8.13 0.05
C ASN A 52 -6.38 9.44 0.39
N GLN A 53 -6.93 10.22 1.32
CA GLN A 53 -6.26 11.43 1.82
C GLN A 53 -4.94 11.09 2.53
N PHE A 54 -4.86 9.99 3.27
CA PHE A 54 -3.62 9.56 3.90
C PHE A 54 -2.59 9.16 2.83
N ILE A 55 -2.98 8.49 1.74
CA ILE A 55 -2.04 8.24 0.64
C ILE A 55 -1.54 9.56 0.02
N LEU A 56 -2.38 10.59 -0.13
CA LEU A 56 -1.94 11.92 -0.58
C LEU A 56 -0.89 12.54 0.36
N HIS A 57 -1.14 12.50 1.67
CA HIS A 57 -0.19 13.00 2.68
C HIS A 57 1.12 12.19 2.68
N LEU A 58 1.03 10.88 2.52
CA LEU A 58 2.19 10.02 2.43
C LEU A 58 2.99 10.29 1.15
N ALA A 59 2.29 10.47 0.02
CA ALA A 59 2.90 10.76 -1.27
C ALA A 59 3.57 12.12 -1.32
N SER A 60 2.96 13.17 -0.75
CA SER A 60 3.59 14.49 -0.69
C SER A 60 4.87 14.49 0.15
N ALA A 61 4.97 13.62 1.17
CA ALA A 61 6.19 13.43 1.95
C ALA A 61 7.27 12.63 1.20
N VAL A 62 6.87 11.56 0.49
CA VAL A 62 7.82 10.61 -0.14
C VAL A 62 8.25 11.06 -1.55
N GLN A 63 7.31 11.62 -2.31
CA GLN A 63 7.45 12.07 -3.69
C GLN A 63 7.13 13.57 -3.78
N ASN A 64 7.71 14.37 -2.89
CA ASN A 64 7.50 15.82 -2.87
C ASN A 64 7.88 16.43 -4.24
N PRO A 65 6.93 17.00 -5.00
CA PRO A 65 7.22 17.61 -6.29
C PRO A 65 8.06 18.89 -6.15
N LEU A 66 8.02 19.55 -4.99
CA LEU A 66 8.73 20.79 -4.67
C LEU A 66 9.53 20.64 -3.36
N PRO A 67 10.66 19.90 -3.36
CA PRO A 67 11.43 19.58 -2.15
C PRO A 67 12.11 20.80 -1.50
N THR A 68 12.17 21.92 -2.20
CA THR A 68 12.64 23.22 -1.72
C THR A 68 11.56 24.01 -0.96
N ARG A 69 10.33 23.52 -0.93
CA ARG A 69 9.19 24.12 -0.20
C ARG A 69 8.79 23.26 0.98
N GLN A 70 8.31 23.92 2.04
CA GLN A 70 7.74 23.25 3.20
C GLN A 70 6.32 22.76 2.86
N LEU A 71 5.95 21.58 3.35
CA LEU A 71 4.62 21.02 3.12
C LEU A 71 3.62 21.67 4.09
N VAL A 72 2.45 22.07 3.61
CA VAL A 72 1.32 22.45 4.48
C VAL A 72 0.14 21.57 4.12
N SER A 73 -0.30 20.75 5.07
CA SER A 73 -1.49 19.92 4.87
C SER A 73 -2.72 20.80 4.73
N PRO A 74 -3.63 20.49 3.79
CA PRO A 74 -4.94 21.14 3.72
C PRO A 74 -5.88 20.75 4.88
N GLY A 75 -5.48 19.81 5.75
CA GLY A 75 -6.34 19.16 6.72
C GLY A 75 -6.94 17.85 6.19
N ILE A 76 -7.80 17.25 7.00
CA ILE A 76 -8.54 16.03 6.66
C ILE A 76 -10.01 16.38 6.46
N THR A 77 -10.50 16.15 5.25
CA THR A 77 -11.91 16.31 4.91
C THR A 77 -12.67 15.09 5.41
N CYS A 78 -13.67 15.31 6.25
CA CYS A 78 -14.52 14.31 6.86
C CYS A 78 -15.88 14.37 6.14
N PRO A 79 -16.13 13.51 5.14
CA PRO A 79 -17.31 13.63 4.29
C PRO A 79 -18.60 13.31 5.07
N ALA A 80 -19.73 13.82 4.56
CA ALA A 80 -21.08 13.57 5.10
C ALA A 80 -21.53 12.11 4.82
N VAL A 81 -21.00 11.16 5.59
CA VAL A 81 -21.28 9.73 5.48
C VAL A 81 -21.38 9.10 6.87
N ARG A 82 -21.95 7.89 6.96
CA ARG A 82 -22.01 7.10 8.22
C ARG A 82 -22.71 7.84 9.36
N GLY A 83 -23.78 8.57 9.06
CA GLY A 83 -24.55 9.33 10.04
C GLY A 83 -24.00 10.73 10.33
N VAL A 84 -23.05 11.22 9.52
CA VAL A 84 -22.61 12.61 9.54
C VAL A 84 -23.38 13.42 8.49
N ASP A 85 -24.05 14.49 8.90
CA ASP A 85 -24.95 15.28 8.04
C ASP A 85 -24.21 16.22 7.07
N THR A 86 -23.06 16.77 7.49
CA THR A 86 -22.29 17.74 6.70
C THR A 86 -20.82 17.39 6.63
N SER A 87 -20.13 17.84 5.58
CA SER A 87 -18.68 17.65 5.49
C SER A 87 -17.96 18.56 6.49
N HIS A 88 -17.02 18.02 7.26
CA HIS A 88 -16.19 18.77 8.21
C HIS A 88 -14.72 18.78 7.73
N LEU A 89 -13.99 19.86 8.01
CA LEU A 89 -12.54 19.91 7.78
C LEU A 89 -11.86 19.98 9.14
N ILE A 90 -11.06 18.96 9.46
CA ILE A 90 -10.27 18.94 10.69
C ILE A 90 -8.79 19.19 10.39
N PRO A 91 -8.04 19.83 11.30
CA PRO A 91 -6.59 19.90 11.19
C PRO A 91 -5.97 18.50 11.07
N VAL A 92 -4.90 18.37 10.30
CA VAL A 92 -4.16 17.09 10.21
C VAL A 92 -3.60 16.64 11.56
N THR A 93 -3.33 17.61 12.45
CA THR A 93 -2.84 17.41 13.83
C THR A 93 -3.90 16.85 14.78
N ASP A 94 -5.18 16.88 14.40
CA ASP A 94 -6.23 16.17 15.15
C ASP A 94 -6.09 14.65 14.94
N VAL A 95 -5.52 14.23 13.80
CA VAL A 95 -5.37 12.83 13.42
C VAL A 95 -3.97 12.30 13.69
N PHE A 96 -2.95 13.02 13.24
CA PHE A 96 -1.55 12.62 13.38
C PHE A 96 -0.82 13.53 14.36
N ASP A 97 0.21 13.01 15.02
CA ASP A 97 1.01 13.85 15.91
C ASP A 97 1.85 14.89 15.14
N GLY A 98 2.14 16.01 15.80
CA GLY A 98 2.95 17.09 15.22
C GLY A 98 4.40 16.66 14.91
N PRO A 99 5.14 16.07 15.86
CA PRO A 99 6.56 15.74 15.66
C PRO A 99 6.82 14.78 14.49
N GLY A 100 5.94 13.79 14.27
CA GLY A 100 6.02 12.88 13.14
C GLY A 100 5.86 13.63 11.82
N LEU A 101 4.82 14.44 11.69
CA LEU A 101 4.58 15.30 10.52
C LEU A 101 5.75 16.24 10.25
N GLU A 102 6.27 16.92 11.27
CA GLU A 102 7.39 17.87 11.15
C GLU A 102 8.65 17.19 10.59
N SER A 103 8.94 15.98 11.04
CA SER A 103 10.09 15.20 10.54
C SER A 103 9.96 14.78 9.07
N LEU A 104 8.74 14.79 8.53
CA LEU A 104 8.43 14.57 7.12
C LEU A 104 8.41 15.86 6.30
N GLY A 105 8.69 17.02 6.91
CA GLY A 105 8.75 18.32 6.25
C GLY A 105 7.45 19.09 6.25
N TYR A 106 6.47 18.70 7.07
CA TYR A 106 5.24 19.46 7.27
C TYR A 106 5.44 20.64 8.22
N ASP A 107 4.79 21.76 7.92
CA ASP A 107 4.49 22.81 8.89
C ASP A 107 3.19 22.45 9.62
N THR A 108 3.27 22.31 10.93
CA THR A 108 2.17 21.94 11.84
C THR A 108 1.61 23.16 12.59
N SER A 109 2.14 24.36 12.36
CA SER A 109 1.71 25.58 13.04
C SER A 109 0.28 25.98 12.59
N PRO A 110 -0.67 26.11 13.53
CA PRO A 110 -2.01 26.64 13.21
C PRO A 110 -1.95 28.05 12.61
N GLN A 111 -0.97 28.85 13.03
CA GLN A 111 -0.74 30.20 12.50
C GLN A 111 -0.30 30.16 11.03
N THR A 112 0.59 29.22 10.66
CA THR A 112 0.97 29.03 9.26
C THR A 112 -0.25 28.64 8.43
N ALA A 113 -1.05 27.66 8.87
CA ALA A 113 -2.26 27.22 8.16
C ALA A 113 -3.27 28.35 7.92
N ALA A 114 -3.44 29.26 8.90
CA ALA A 114 -4.26 30.45 8.74
C ALA A 114 -3.61 31.48 7.78
N ARG A 115 -2.29 31.70 7.90
CA ARG A 115 -1.55 32.68 7.11
C ARG A 115 -1.49 32.34 5.64
N ILE A 116 -1.31 31.07 5.26
CA ILE A 116 -1.15 30.67 3.86
C ILE A 116 -2.34 31.07 2.98
N LYS A 117 -3.54 31.20 3.56
CA LYS A 117 -4.75 31.65 2.84
C LYS A 117 -4.63 33.08 2.29
N ASN A 118 -3.75 33.88 2.86
CA ASN A 118 -3.54 35.29 2.49
C ASN A 118 -2.23 35.52 1.71
N LEU A 119 -1.45 34.46 1.45
CA LEU A 119 -0.18 34.56 0.73
C LEU A 119 -0.38 34.49 -0.80
N SER A 120 0.62 34.98 -1.53
CA SER A 120 0.62 34.85 -3.00
C SER A 120 0.61 33.37 -3.38
N THR A 121 -0.38 32.96 -4.17
CA THR A 121 -0.63 31.55 -4.47
C THR A 121 -0.69 31.30 -5.97
N ALA A 122 0.21 30.46 -6.47
CA ALA A 122 0.11 29.86 -7.79
C ALA A 122 -0.81 28.63 -7.70
N VAL A 123 -1.96 28.69 -8.38
CA VAL A 123 -2.94 27.61 -8.44
C VAL A 123 -2.72 26.82 -9.73
N VAL A 124 -2.60 25.50 -9.61
CA VAL A 124 -2.39 24.59 -10.76
C VAL A 124 -3.38 23.43 -10.72
N ASP A 125 -3.76 22.88 -11.88
CA ASP A 125 -4.76 21.81 -11.96
C ASP A 125 -4.15 20.44 -12.27
N TYR A 126 -2.93 20.40 -12.81
CA TYR A 126 -2.26 19.17 -13.23
C TYR A 126 -0.92 18.96 -12.55
N THR A 127 -0.61 17.71 -12.20
CA THR A 127 0.68 17.34 -11.59
C THR A 127 1.89 17.78 -12.41
N SER A 128 1.77 17.82 -13.75
CA SER A 128 2.85 18.27 -14.65
C SER A 128 3.13 19.78 -14.59
N GLN A 129 2.22 20.56 -14.01
CA GLN A 129 2.34 22.01 -13.84
C GLN A 129 2.97 22.39 -12.51
N ILE A 130 3.20 21.43 -11.61
CA ILE A 130 3.84 21.69 -10.33
C ILE A 130 5.33 21.98 -10.58
N THR A 131 5.68 23.25 -10.62
CA THR A 131 7.05 23.73 -10.81
C THR A 131 7.41 24.80 -9.79
N GLU A 132 8.71 25.06 -9.61
CA GLU A 132 9.13 26.18 -8.79
C GLU A 132 8.74 27.52 -9.46
N VAL A 133 8.11 28.38 -8.68
CA VAL A 133 7.58 29.69 -9.10
C VAL A 133 7.89 30.79 -8.08
N SER A 134 7.67 32.06 -8.46
CA SER A 134 7.91 33.22 -7.60
C SER A 134 7.03 33.25 -6.35
N GLU A 135 5.80 32.77 -6.46
CA GLU A 135 4.74 32.79 -5.46
C GLU A 135 5.13 32.01 -4.21
N ASP A 136 4.62 32.49 -3.08
CA ASP A 136 4.90 31.93 -1.77
C ASP A 136 4.31 30.53 -1.63
N VAL A 137 3.12 30.30 -2.20
CA VAL A 137 2.40 29.03 -2.14
C VAL A 137 2.20 28.49 -3.56
N VAL A 138 2.48 27.20 -3.76
CA VAL A 138 1.95 26.43 -4.89
C VAL A 138 0.86 25.53 -4.37
N ARG A 139 -0.35 25.67 -4.92
CA ARG A 139 -1.51 24.86 -4.57
C ARG A 139 -1.99 24.09 -5.80
N ILE A 140 -1.98 22.77 -5.71
CA ILE A 140 -2.62 21.93 -6.72
C ILE A 140 -4.09 21.69 -6.37
N THR A 141 -4.99 21.97 -7.28
CA THR A 141 -6.43 21.80 -7.12
C THR A 141 -6.84 20.35 -7.36
N ALA A 142 -8.05 19.98 -6.97
CA ALA A 142 -8.61 18.64 -7.14
C ALA A 142 -9.59 18.41 -8.32
N PRO A 143 -9.87 19.34 -9.27
CA PRO A 143 -10.97 19.24 -10.22
C PRO A 143 -10.79 18.09 -11.23
N THR A 144 -9.56 17.65 -11.47
CA THR A 144 -9.25 16.56 -12.40
C THR A 144 -8.69 15.32 -11.69
N GLU A 145 -8.66 15.30 -10.35
CA GLU A 145 -8.07 14.25 -9.52
C GLU A 145 -6.60 13.91 -9.85
N SER A 146 -5.93 14.75 -10.65
CA SER A 146 -4.68 14.41 -11.33
C SER A 146 -3.55 14.11 -10.35
N TYR A 147 -3.48 14.91 -9.29
CA TYR A 147 -2.51 14.77 -8.22
C TYR A 147 -2.74 13.50 -7.40
N TRP A 148 -4.00 13.21 -7.10
CA TRP A 148 -4.36 11.99 -6.39
C TRP A 148 -4.05 10.76 -7.24
N GLN A 149 -4.53 10.68 -8.47
CA GLN A 149 -4.21 9.55 -9.36
C GLN A 149 -2.70 9.33 -9.47
N HIS A 150 -1.92 10.39 -9.68
CA HIS A 150 -0.46 10.30 -9.71
C HIS A 150 0.13 9.73 -8.42
N SER A 151 -0.32 10.23 -7.27
CA SER A 151 0.08 9.79 -5.94
C SER A 151 -0.32 8.33 -5.66
N ALA A 152 -1.53 7.92 -6.06
CA ALA A 152 -2.06 6.57 -5.94
C ALA A 152 -1.21 5.58 -6.74
N PHE A 153 -0.97 5.89 -8.01
CA PHE A 153 -0.16 5.06 -8.90
C PHE A 153 1.29 4.97 -8.39
N GLY A 154 1.87 6.09 -7.95
CA GLY A 154 3.20 6.13 -7.35
C GLY A 154 3.29 5.23 -6.11
N PHE A 155 2.33 5.37 -5.20
CA PHE A 155 2.22 4.57 -3.98
C PHE A 155 2.12 3.08 -4.29
N VAL A 156 1.15 2.67 -5.11
CA VAL A 156 0.92 1.26 -5.43
C VAL A 156 2.13 0.64 -6.15
N ARG A 157 2.64 1.34 -7.17
CA ARG A 157 3.80 0.90 -7.96
C ARG A 157 5.02 0.69 -7.08
N ASP A 158 5.39 1.69 -6.28
CA ASP A 158 6.65 1.66 -5.53
C ASP A 158 6.55 0.83 -4.24
N SER A 159 5.36 0.70 -3.66
CA SER A 159 5.15 -0.03 -2.41
C SER A 159 4.94 -1.53 -2.59
N PHE A 160 4.24 -1.93 -3.67
CA PHE A 160 3.76 -3.31 -3.82
C PHE A 160 4.22 -3.99 -5.12
N ILE A 161 4.42 -3.24 -6.21
CA ILE A 161 4.86 -3.82 -7.49
C ILE A 161 6.39 -3.84 -7.60
N LEU A 162 7.07 -2.78 -7.13
CA LEU A 162 8.51 -2.62 -7.17
C LEU A 162 9.10 -2.68 -5.75
N PRO A 163 9.20 -3.87 -5.11
CA PRO A 163 9.42 -3.99 -3.66
C PRO A 163 10.71 -3.32 -3.15
N PHE A 164 11.75 -3.18 -3.98
CA PHE A 164 12.98 -2.47 -3.60
C PHE A 164 12.79 -0.95 -3.44
N ARG A 165 11.69 -0.37 -3.94
CA ARG A 165 11.33 1.05 -3.75
C ARG A 165 10.44 1.30 -2.53
N ALA A 166 9.94 0.25 -1.88
CA ALA A 166 8.97 0.39 -0.79
C ALA A 166 9.55 1.03 0.49
N SER A 167 10.89 1.10 0.64
CA SER A 167 11.55 1.52 1.88
C SER A 167 11.11 2.92 2.34
N ALA A 168 11.07 3.91 1.44
CA ALA A 168 10.70 5.26 1.84
C ALA A 168 9.23 5.40 2.22
N TRP A 169 8.34 4.74 1.48
CA TRP A 169 6.91 4.67 1.81
C TRP A 169 6.68 4.04 3.18
N ARG A 170 7.36 2.93 3.48
CA ARG A 170 7.30 2.26 4.79
C ARG A 170 7.87 3.13 5.91
N LYS A 171 9.00 3.80 5.67
CA LYS A 171 9.63 4.71 6.65
C LYS A 171 8.69 5.88 6.96
N ALA A 172 8.19 6.56 5.94
CA ALA A 172 7.28 7.70 6.13
C ALA A 172 5.97 7.27 6.81
N ALA A 173 5.37 6.15 6.40
CA ALA A 173 4.10 5.68 6.98
C ALA A 173 4.21 5.29 8.47
N ARG A 174 5.39 4.89 8.96
CA ARG A 174 5.64 4.65 10.39
C ARG A 174 5.76 5.92 11.22
N VAL A 175 6.09 7.03 10.57
CA VAL A 175 6.27 8.35 11.18
C VAL A 175 4.95 9.12 11.23
N PHE A 176 3.96 8.72 10.44
CA PHE A 176 2.56 9.11 10.65
C PHE A 176 1.96 8.37 11.86
N THR A 177 2.39 8.76 13.05
CA THR A 177 1.85 8.35 14.35
C THR A 177 0.57 9.11 14.66
N LEU A 178 -0.38 8.46 15.32
CA LEU A 178 -1.67 9.08 15.61
C LEU A 178 -1.54 10.12 16.72
N SER A 179 -2.49 11.07 16.76
CA SER A 179 -2.65 11.96 17.90
C SER A 179 -2.96 11.16 19.17
N LYS A 180 -2.58 11.69 20.34
CA LYS A 180 -2.73 10.98 21.63
C LYS A 180 -4.14 10.44 21.90
N PRO A 181 -5.24 11.18 21.62
CA PRO A 181 -6.59 10.64 21.82
C PRO A 181 -6.88 9.42 20.94
N LEU A 182 -6.48 9.47 19.67
CA LEU A 182 -6.71 8.37 18.74
C LEU A 182 -5.80 7.17 19.02
N GLU A 183 -4.55 7.39 19.43
CA GLU A 183 -3.65 6.32 19.82
C GLU A 183 -4.15 5.59 21.08
N ALA A 184 -4.69 6.33 22.06
CA ALA A 184 -5.33 5.73 23.23
C ALA A 184 -6.54 4.85 22.83
N CYS A 185 -7.34 5.29 21.86
CA CYS A 185 -8.42 4.49 21.29
C CYS A 185 -7.92 3.20 20.63
N VAL A 186 -6.87 3.28 19.79
CA VAL A 186 -6.28 2.12 19.12
C VAL A 186 -5.77 1.10 20.14
N ASN A 187 -5.11 1.55 21.20
CA ASN A 187 -4.58 0.67 22.24
C ASN A 187 -5.69 0.01 23.08
N ASP A 188 -6.93 0.49 23.00
CA ASP A 188 -8.09 -0.08 23.68
C ASP A 188 -8.91 -1.03 22.78
N MET A 189 -8.53 -1.19 21.50
CA MET A 189 -9.24 -2.06 20.56
C MET A 189 -8.90 -3.54 20.82
N ILE A 190 -9.79 -4.23 21.54
CA ILE A 190 -9.68 -5.67 21.87
C ILE A 190 -8.25 -6.06 22.30
N PRO A 191 -7.70 -5.41 23.33
CA PRO A 191 -6.26 -5.40 23.63
C PRO A 191 -5.70 -6.79 23.94
N ASP A 192 -6.52 -7.69 24.47
CA ASP A 192 -6.10 -9.05 24.84
C ASP A 192 -6.06 -10.01 23.64
N ILE A 193 -6.76 -9.69 22.56
CA ILE A 193 -6.91 -10.58 21.39
C ILE A 193 -6.08 -10.06 20.23
N LEU A 194 -6.20 -8.78 19.91
CA LEU A 194 -5.65 -8.19 18.70
C LEU A 194 -4.14 -8.48 18.51
N PRO A 195 -3.25 -8.34 19.51
CA PRO A 195 -1.81 -8.60 19.35
C PRO A 195 -1.46 -10.04 18.96
N SER A 196 -2.33 -11.01 19.24
CA SER A 196 -2.16 -12.43 18.89
C SER A 196 -3.02 -12.87 17.70
N ALA A 197 -3.86 -11.98 17.18
CA ALA A 197 -4.82 -12.33 16.15
C ALA A 197 -4.25 -12.29 14.73
N LEU A 198 -4.91 -13.03 13.85
CA LEU A 198 -4.90 -12.77 12.42
C LEU A 198 -5.96 -11.70 12.12
N ALA A 199 -5.53 -10.54 11.66
CA ALA A 199 -6.41 -9.50 11.19
C ALA A 199 -6.81 -9.73 9.72
N LEU A 200 -8.09 -9.65 9.42
CA LEU A 200 -8.66 -9.86 8.10
C LEU A 200 -9.43 -8.61 7.68
N HIS A 201 -9.02 -7.96 6.58
CA HIS A 201 -9.78 -6.84 6.03
C HIS A 201 -10.47 -7.22 4.73
N ILE A 202 -11.80 -7.35 4.80
CA ILE A 202 -12.66 -7.77 3.70
C ILE A 202 -13.44 -6.54 3.21
N ARG A 203 -13.31 -6.23 1.92
CA ARG A 203 -14.07 -5.16 1.28
C ARG A 203 -15.17 -5.78 0.42
N THR A 204 -16.43 -5.53 0.76
CA THR A 204 -17.60 -6.08 0.05
C THR A 204 -18.27 -5.07 -0.88
N TRP A 205 -18.06 -3.77 -0.65
CA TRP A 205 -18.52 -2.69 -1.54
C TRP A 205 -17.54 -2.47 -2.70
N PRO A 206 -17.95 -1.73 -3.76
CA PRO A 206 -17.05 -1.34 -4.83
C PRO A 206 -15.75 -0.69 -4.31
N SER A 207 -14.62 -1.08 -4.89
CA SER A 207 -13.29 -0.71 -4.38
C SER A 207 -12.96 0.78 -4.54
N ASP A 208 -12.22 1.33 -3.58
CA ASP A 208 -11.76 2.73 -3.58
C ASP A 208 -10.69 3.02 -4.65
N LEU A 209 -9.95 1.99 -5.09
CA LEU A 209 -8.96 2.05 -6.17
C LEU A 209 -9.55 1.82 -7.56
N SER A 210 -10.86 1.99 -7.71
CA SER A 210 -11.53 1.81 -8.99
C SER A 210 -11.12 2.82 -10.07
N PHE A 211 -10.29 3.83 -9.78
CA PHE A 211 -9.86 4.86 -10.75
C PHE A 211 -11.03 5.40 -11.59
N GLY A 212 -12.16 5.69 -10.92
CA GLY A 212 -13.39 6.17 -11.57
C GLY A 212 -14.31 5.07 -12.12
N GLN A 213 -14.02 3.80 -11.88
CA GLN A 213 -14.85 2.68 -12.35
C GLN A 213 -15.96 2.31 -11.36
N LYS A 214 -17.19 2.21 -11.87
CA LYS A 214 -18.34 1.76 -11.09
C LYS A 214 -18.40 0.24 -10.91
N ASP A 215 -17.42 -0.48 -11.44
CA ASP A 215 -17.44 -1.94 -11.46
C ASP A 215 -16.70 -2.54 -10.25
N PRO A 216 -17.43 -3.25 -9.36
CA PRO A 216 -16.81 -3.97 -8.26
C PRO A 216 -15.92 -5.14 -8.71
N CYS A 217 -16.06 -5.69 -9.94
CA CYS A 217 -15.50 -6.99 -10.33
C CYS A 217 -14.66 -7.08 -11.62
N HIS A 218 -13.92 -6.03 -12.00
CA HIS A 218 -12.85 -6.08 -13.03
C HIS A 218 -13.23 -6.10 -14.53
N THR A 219 -14.45 -5.80 -14.98
CA THR A 219 -14.75 -5.69 -16.42
C THR A 219 -13.90 -4.61 -17.12
N ASN A 220 -13.40 -3.60 -16.40
CA ASN A 220 -12.67 -2.48 -17.00
C ASN A 220 -11.25 -2.23 -16.43
N GLU A 221 -10.72 -3.09 -15.56
CA GLU A 221 -9.47 -2.80 -14.82
C GLU A 221 -8.16 -3.08 -15.57
N VAL A 222 -7.04 -2.56 -15.02
CA VAL A 222 -5.67 -2.79 -15.48
C VAL A 222 -5.42 -4.31 -15.65
N PRO A 223 -5.29 -4.83 -16.89
CA PRO A 223 -5.45 -6.26 -17.19
C PRO A 223 -4.50 -7.21 -16.48
N VAL A 224 -3.38 -6.71 -15.94
CA VAL A 224 -2.34 -7.53 -15.32
C VAL A 224 -2.57 -7.74 -13.82
N LEU A 225 -3.09 -6.73 -13.11
CA LEU A 225 -3.24 -6.81 -11.64
C LEU A 225 -4.37 -7.76 -11.20
N ARG A 226 -5.43 -7.91 -12.02
CA ARG A 226 -6.51 -8.89 -11.79
C ARG A 226 -6.02 -10.33 -11.69
N HIS A 227 -4.88 -10.65 -12.29
CA HIS A 227 -4.29 -11.99 -12.23
C HIS A 227 -3.42 -12.20 -10.98
N ALA A 228 -3.01 -11.11 -10.33
CA ALA A 228 -2.14 -11.12 -9.17
C ALA A 228 -2.88 -10.90 -7.83
N PHE A 229 -4.07 -10.29 -7.85
CA PHE A 229 -4.82 -9.97 -6.64
C PHE A 229 -6.32 -10.22 -6.82
N GLY A 230 -6.93 -10.97 -5.90
CA GLY A 230 -8.38 -11.22 -5.93
C GLY A 230 -9.18 -9.98 -5.50
N LYS A 231 -10.30 -9.71 -6.17
CA LYS A 231 -11.26 -8.65 -5.82
C LYS A 231 -12.71 -9.16 -5.65
N CYS A 232 -13.10 -10.18 -6.41
CA CYS A 232 -14.46 -10.70 -6.44
C CYS A 232 -14.51 -12.23 -6.30
N GLU A 233 -15.74 -12.75 -6.26
CA GLU A 233 -16.07 -14.18 -6.12
C GLU A 233 -15.59 -14.81 -4.81
N TRP A 234 -15.50 -13.99 -3.76
CA TRP A 234 -15.13 -14.49 -2.44
C TRP A 234 -16.29 -15.25 -1.82
N THR A 235 -16.10 -16.54 -1.56
CA THR A 235 -16.98 -17.33 -0.69
C THR A 235 -16.42 -17.34 0.74
N GLY A 236 -17.25 -17.72 1.73
CA GLY A 236 -16.75 -17.93 3.09
C GLY A 236 -15.62 -18.97 3.15
N SER A 237 -15.70 -20.02 2.35
CA SER A 237 -14.65 -21.05 2.25
C SER A 237 -13.34 -20.51 1.66
N TYR A 238 -13.42 -19.68 0.62
CA TYR A 238 -12.25 -19.02 0.03
C TYR A 238 -11.55 -18.12 1.05
N LEU A 239 -12.30 -17.33 1.82
CA LEU A 239 -11.75 -16.47 2.86
C LEU A 239 -11.11 -17.31 3.98
N TYR A 240 -11.78 -18.39 4.38
CA TYR A 240 -11.28 -19.33 5.39
C TYR A 240 -9.98 -20.02 4.95
N ASP A 241 -9.85 -20.39 3.68
CA ASP A 241 -8.61 -20.95 3.14
C ASP A 241 -7.43 -19.96 3.21
N ASN A 242 -7.69 -18.67 3.01
CA ASN A 242 -6.68 -17.63 3.20
C ASN A 242 -6.28 -17.48 4.68
N VAL A 243 -7.25 -17.58 5.60
CA VAL A 243 -6.97 -17.63 7.05
C VAL A 243 -6.06 -18.82 7.38
N LYS A 244 -6.41 -20.03 6.93
CA LYS A 244 -5.60 -21.24 7.17
C LYS A 244 -4.15 -21.11 6.69
N ARG A 245 -3.92 -20.41 5.58
CA ARG A 245 -2.57 -20.19 5.03
C ARG A 245 -1.74 -19.17 5.82
N ALA A 246 -2.39 -18.19 6.45
CA ALA A 246 -1.71 -17.10 7.14
C ALA A 246 -1.64 -17.29 8.67
N GLN A 247 -2.52 -18.11 9.25
CA GLN A 247 -2.56 -18.32 10.70
C GLN A 247 -1.30 -19.03 11.23
N SER A 248 -0.85 -18.67 12.43
CA SER A 248 0.26 -19.32 13.14
C SER A 248 -0.17 -20.66 13.76
N GLY A 249 -1.45 -20.84 14.06
CA GLY A 249 -2.03 -22.08 14.59
C GLY A 249 -3.54 -22.16 14.34
N PRO A 250 -4.15 -23.34 14.53
CA PRO A 250 -5.58 -23.56 14.28
C PRO A 250 -6.50 -22.74 15.20
N GLU A 251 -6.05 -22.49 16.43
CA GLU A 251 -6.80 -21.73 17.44
C GLU A 251 -6.53 -20.23 17.41
N GLN A 252 -5.76 -19.73 16.43
CA GLN A 252 -5.47 -18.30 16.36
C GLN A 252 -6.78 -17.50 16.21
N PRO A 253 -7.02 -16.49 17.05
CA PRO A 253 -8.20 -15.64 16.93
C PRO A 253 -8.12 -14.82 15.63
N VAL A 254 -9.29 -14.53 15.04
CA VAL A 254 -9.41 -13.81 13.78
C VAL A 254 -10.22 -12.54 13.99
N VAL A 255 -9.57 -11.40 13.83
CA VAL A 255 -10.23 -10.09 13.89
C VAL A 255 -10.65 -9.69 12.49
N ILE A 256 -11.95 -9.53 12.25
CA ILE A 256 -12.53 -9.21 10.95
C ILE A 256 -12.90 -7.72 10.92
N ALA A 257 -12.30 -6.99 9.99
CA ALA A 257 -12.73 -5.66 9.58
C ALA A 257 -13.43 -5.76 8.22
N THR A 258 -14.69 -5.32 8.17
CA THR A 258 -15.52 -5.37 6.97
C THR A 258 -16.48 -4.19 6.93
N ASP A 259 -16.82 -3.76 5.73
CA ASP A 259 -17.83 -2.75 5.44
C ASP A 259 -19.28 -3.27 5.53
N ASN A 260 -19.47 -4.59 5.48
CA ASN A 260 -20.77 -5.23 5.62
C ASN A 260 -20.67 -6.53 6.42
N ARG A 261 -21.04 -6.50 7.70
CA ARG A 261 -21.05 -7.68 8.58
C ARG A 261 -22.16 -8.66 8.22
N ASP A 262 -23.24 -8.17 7.61
CA ASP A 262 -24.43 -8.97 7.29
C ASP A 262 -24.34 -9.72 5.96
N ALA A 263 -23.31 -9.45 5.17
CA ALA A 263 -23.06 -10.14 3.91
C ALA A 263 -22.94 -11.66 4.13
N GLU A 264 -23.56 -12.45 3.26
CA GLU A 264 -23.58 -13.91 3.33
C GLU A 264 -22.17 -14.52 3.44
N ILE A 265 -21.24 -13.99 2.65
CA ILE A 265 -19.83 -14.42 2.64
C ILE A 265 -19.14 -14.26 4.01
N ILE A 266 -19.54 -13.25 4.79
CA ILE A 266 -19.00 -12.99 6.14
C ILE A 266 -19.63 -13.96 7.13
N LYS A 267 -20.95 -14.17 7.05
CA LYS A 267 -21.68 -15.13 7.90
C LYS A 267 -21.13 -16.55 7.71
N ASP A 268 -20.88 -16.96 6.47
CA ASP A 268 -20.26 -18.25 6.15
C ASP A 268 -18.85 -18.37 6.73
N LEU A 269 -18.03 -17.32 6.59
CA LEU A 269 -16.70 -17.30 7.18
C LEU A 269 -16.76 -17.43 8.71
N VAL A 270 -17.62 -16.65 9.38
CA VAL A 270 -17.79 -16.69 10.84
C VAL A 270 -18.18 -18.10 11.30
N LYS A 271 -19.07 -18.76 10.57
CA LYS A 271 -19.45 -20.16 10.85
C LYS A 271 -18.25 -21.12 10.73
N LEU A 272 -17.40 -20.94 9.72
CA LEU A 272 -16.20 -21.77 9.53
C LEU A 272 -15.09 -21.49 10.55
N LEU A 273 -15.06 -20.27 11.13
CA LEU A 273 -14.10 -19.89 12.16
C LEU A 273 -14.44 -20.44 13.55
N ASP A 274 -15.68 -20.89 13.76
CA ASP A 274 -16.15 -21.62 14.95
C ASP A 274 -15.78 -20.93 16.28
N GLY A 275 -16.28 -19.71 16.48
CA GLY A 275 -16.07 -18.95 17.73
C GLY A 275 -14.78 -18.14 17.80
N ARG A 276 -13.85 -18.29 16.85
CA ARG A 276 -12.60 -17.49 16.78
C ARG A 276 -12.77 -16.12 16.12
N ALA A 277 -13.95 -15.81 15.59
CA ALA A 277 -14.19 -14.57 14.86
C ALA A 277 -14.54 -13.42 15.81
N HIS A 278 -13.81 -12.30 15.70
CA HIS A 278 -14.01 -11.10 16.48
C HIS A 278 -14.19 -9.90 15.56
N PHE A 279 -15.10 -8.99 15.92
CA PHE A 279 -15.27 -7.71 15.23
C PHE A 279 -14.83 -6.59 16.16
N MET A 280 -14.08 -5.62 15.64
CA MET A 280 -13.74 -4.43 16.40
C MET A 280 -14.94 -3.49 16.46
N GLU A 281 -15.10 -2.84 17.60
CA GLU A 281 -16.06 -1.76 17.82
C GLU A 281 -15.43 -0.70 18.71
N MET A 282 -15.92 0.53 18.59
CA MET A 282 -15.47 1.60 19.46
C MET A 282 -15.97 1.35 20.88
N THR A 283 -15.05 1.09 21.81
CA THR A 283 -15.35 0.92 23.24
C THR A 283 -15.87 2.22 23.85
N ASP A 284 -16.62 2.13 24.94
CA ASP A 284 -17.08 3.32 25.65
C ASP A 284 -15.92 4.15 26.18
N LYS A 285 -14.83 3.51 26.61
CA LYS A 285 -13.60 4.20 26.99
C LYS A 285 -13.01 4.99 25.83
N CYS A 286 -12.95 4.45 24.62
CA CYS A 286 -12.51 5.20 23.44
C CYS A 286 -13.46 6.37 23.12
N LYS A 287 -14.78 6.17 23.16
CA LYS A 287 -15.75 7.26 22.97
C LYS A 287 -15.53 8.39 23.96
N GLU A 288 -15.33 8.07 25.24
CA GLU A 288 -15.05 9.07 26.28
C GLU A 288 -13.72 9.80 26.09
N VAL A 289 -12.69 9.13 25.55
CA VAL A 289 -11.42 9.79 25.17
C VAL A 289 -11.64 10.80 24.06
N ILE A 290 -12.41 10.46 23.03
CA ILE A 290 -12.76 11.38 21.94
C ILE A 290 -13.56 12.56 22.48
N LYS A 291 -14.58 12.32 23.32
CA LYS A 291 -15.38 13.38 23.93
C LYS A 291 -14.53 14.36 24.73
N LYS A 292 -13.64 13.87 25.59
CA LYS A 292 -12.76 14.74 26.40
C LYS A 292 -11.80 15.61 25.57
N ALA A 293 -11.53 15.24 24.33
CA ALA A 293 -10.61 15.96 23.46
C ALA A 293 -11.27 17.06 22.62
N HIS A 294 -12.59 17.12 22.57
CA HIS A 294 -13.33 17.97 21.64
C HIS A 294 -14.52 18.68 22.31
N PRO A 295 -15.14 19.67 21.68
CA PRO A 295 -16.42 20.25 22.11
C PRO A 295 -17.59 19.28 21.98
N GLU A 296 -18.65 19.47 22.77
CA GLU A 296 -19.80 18.57 22.86
C GLU A 296 -20.57 18.42 21.54
N GLU A 297 -20.69 19.52 20.80
CA GLU A 297 -21.29 19.55 19.46
C GLU A 297 -20.53 18.71 18.43
N GLU A 298 -19.29 18.29 18.73
CA GLU A 298 -18.46 17.51 17.82
C GLU A 298 -18.43 16.01 18.12
N TYR A 299 -19.03 15.57 19.23
CA TYR A 299 -18.86 14.21 19.74
C TYR A 299 -19.32 13.13 18.75
N GLU A 300 -20.53 13.27 18.22
CA GLU A 300 -21.15 12.22 17.38
C GLU A 300 -20.45 12.10 16.04
N TRP A 301 -20.25 13.23 15.32
CA TRP A 301 -19.63 13.19 14.00
C TRP A 301 -18.15 12.83 14.05
N ARG A 302 -17.41 13.21 15.11
CA ARG A 302 -16.01 12.78 15.28
C ARG A 302 -15.90 11.30 15.58
N GLN A 303 -16.78 10.72 16.39
CA GLN A 303 -16.79 9.27 16.61
C GLN A 303 -16.99 8.50 15.30
N ALA A 304 -17.97 8.91 14.48
CA ALA A 304 -18.23 8.29 13.17
C ALA A 304 -17.04 8.45 12.21
N THR A 305 -16.44 9.64 12.18
CA THR A 305 -15.31 9.99 11.31
C THR A 305 -14.02 9.28 11.70
N TYR A 306 -13.72 9.18 13.00
CA TYR A 306 -12.49 8.59 13.52
C TYR A 306 -12.50 7.07 13.49
N TRP A 307 -13.67 6.43 13.45
CA TRP A 307 -13.76 4.97 13.37
C TRP A 307 -12.85 4.34 12.31
N PRO A 308 -12.92 4.69 11.01
CA PRO A 308 -12.05 4.10 9.99
C PRO A 308 -10.55 4.40 10.21
N ILE A 309 -10.20 5.49 10.90
CA ILE A 309 -8.80 5.82 11.25
C ILE A 309 -8.29 4.86 12.33
N ILE A 310 -9.10 4.69 13.38
CA ILE A 310 -8.82 3.81 14.51
C ILE A 310 -8.77 2.36 14.03
N GLU A 311 -9.76 1.91 13.26
CA GLU A 311 -9.83 0.56 12.69
C GLU A 311 -8.59 0.26 11.82
N ALA A 312 -8.27 1.14 10.87
CA ALA A 312 -7.10 0.96 10.02
C ALA A 312 -5.79 0.89 10.81
N THR A 313 -5.65 1.69 11.88
CA THR A 313 -4.43 1.68 12.69
C THR A 313 -4.38 0.48 13.63
N ALA A 314 -5.50 0.07 14.24
CA ALA A 314 -5.59 -1.12 15.09
C ALA A 314 -5.17 -2.39 14.35
N LEU A 315 -5.57 -2.56 13.08
CA LEU A 315 -5.15 -3.70 12.25
C LEU A 315 -3.62 -3.80 12.08
N THR A 316 -2.87 -2.70 12.29
CA THR A 316 -1.40 -2.73 12.26
C THR A 316 -0.79 -3.44 13.46
N HIS A 317 -1.52 -3.59 14.57
CA HIS A 317 -1.05 -4.23 15.80
C HIS A 317 -1.25 -5.76 15.81
N ALA A 318 -1.97 -6.32 14.84
CA ALA A 318 -2.21 -7.76 14.78
C ALA A 318 -0.94 -8.60 14.56
N GLU A 319 -0.94 -9.87 14.95
CA GLU A 319 0.20 -10.77 14.71
C GLU A 319 0.42 -10.97 13.20
N SER A 320 -0.67 -11.22 12.47
CA SER A 320 -0.67 -11.33 11.01
C SER A 320 -1.82 -10.55 10.39
N PHE A 321 -1.68 -10.20 9.11
CA PHE A 321 -2.71 -9.46 8.38
C PHE A 321 -2.93 -10.05 7.00
N VAL A 322 -4.20 -10.20 6.61
CA VAL A 322 -4.63 -10.53 5.26
C VAL A 322 -5.65 -9.49 4.81
N GLY A 323 -5.36 -8.74 3.76
CA GLY A 323 -6.22 -7.67 3.27
C GLY A 323 -6.64 -7.80 1.80
N SER A 324 -7.59 -6.97 1.41
CA SER A 324 -7.93 -6.73 0.00
C SER A 324 -6.91 -5.79 -0.63
N PHE A 325 -6.16 -6.24 -1.65
CA PHE A 325 -5.22 -5.36 -2.35
C PHE A 325 -5.90 -4.11 -2.94
N TRP A 326 -7.18 -4.24 -3.29
CA TRP A 326 -7.98 -3.19 -3.93
C TRP A 326 -8.53 -2.16 -2.94
N SER A 327 -8.31 -2.34 -1.64
CA SER A 327 -8.68 -1.36 -0.63
C SER A 327 -7.48 -0.52 -0.20
N THR A 328 -7.63 0.80 -0.24
CA THR A 328 -6.60 1.72 0.28
C THR A 328 -6.36 1.54 1.78
N LEU A 329 -7.38 1.11 2.53
CA LEU A 329 -7.23 0.70 3.93
C LEU A 329 -6.20 -0.42 4.07
N SER A 330 -6.39 -1.52 3.36
CA SER A 330 -5.47 -2.68 3.43
C SER A 330 -4.07 -2.34 2.97
N GLN A 331 -3.92 -1.48 1.96
CA GLN A 331 -2.61 -1.03 1.50
C GLN A 331 -1.89 -0.21 2.56
N LEU A 332 -2.57 0.70 3.24
CA LEU A 332 -2.00 1.49 4.34
C LEU A 332 -1.63 0.60 5.53
N VAL A 333 -2.46 -0.37 5.88
CA VAL A 333 -2.11 -1.38 6.89
C VAL A 333 -0.83 -2.12 6.47
N ALA A 334 -0.77 -2.58 5.22
CA ALA A 334 0.35 -3.38 4.73
C ALA A 334 1.69 -2.61 4.65
N ILE A 335 1.65 -1.30 4.40
CA ILE A 335 2.87 -0.47 4.37
C ILE A 335 3.37 -0.12 5.78
N ARG A 336 2.46 0.00 6.75
CA ARG A 336 2.79 0.28 8.16
C ARG A 336 3.30 -0.95 8.91
N ARG A 337 2.88 -2.15 8.50
CA ARG A 337 3.29 -3.43 9.09
C ARG A 337 4.62 -3.98 8.54
N PRO A 338 5.30 -4.88 9.28
CA PRO A 338 6.36 -5.73 8.73
C PRO A 338 5.85 -6.62 7.58
N THR A 339 6.70 -6.88 6.57
CA THR A 339 6.32 -7.68 5.39
C THR A 339 6.18 -9.18 5.67
N SER A 340 6.82 -9.70 6.72
CA SER A 340 6.89 -11.15 7.00
C SER A 340 5.54 -11.78 7.36
N ARG A 341 4.60 -10.99 7.91
CA ARG A 341 3.28 -11.43 8.37
C ARG A 341 2.16 -10.56 7.81
N THR A 342 2.32 -10.10 6.57
CA THR A 342 1.39 -9.20 5.89
C THR A 342 1.14 -9.73 4.49
N PHE A 343 -0.12 -10.02 4.19
CA PHE A 343 -0.56 -10.69 2.98
C PHE A 343 -1.76 -9.98 2.36
N PHE A 344 -2.00 -10.27 1.09
CA PHE A 344 -3.24 -9.93 0.40
C PHE A 344 -3.97 -11.20 -0.01
N PHE A 345 -5.29 -11.11 -0.19
CA PHE A 345 -6.10 -12.22 -0.70
C PHE A 345 -5.55 -12.75 -2.03
N GLN A 346 -5.28 -14.05 -2.05
CA GLN A 346 -4.71 -14.73 -3.20
C GLN A 346 -5.77 -15.10 -4.23
N THR A 347 -5.49 -14.97 -5.52
CA THR A 347 -6.38 -15.54 -6.56
C THR A 347 -6.44 -17.06 -6.46
N HIS A 348 -7.48 -17.69 -7.02
CA HIS A 348 -7.55 -19.16 -7.10
C HIS A 348 -6.32 -19.78 -7.79
N MET A 349 -5.76 -19.09 -8.79
CA MET A 349 -4.52 -19.50 -9.45
C MET A 349 -3.32 -19.48 -8.48
N GLN A 350 -3.21 -18.44 -7.65
CA GLN A 350 -2.15 -18.37 -6.64
C GLN A 350 -2.29 -19.45 -5.58
N ALA A 351 -3.53 -19.76 -5.16
CA ALA A 351 -3.80 -20.87 -4.25
C ALA A 351 -3.37 -22.21 -4.88
N PHE A 352 -3.75 -22.47 -6.14
CA PHE A 352 -3.33 -23.66 -6.87
C PHE A 352 -1.80 -23.79 -7.01
N ILE A 353 -1.12 -22.69 -7.36
CA ILE A 353 0.35 -22.65 -7.44
C ILE A 353 0.96 -22.92 -6.07
N TRP A 354 0.40 -22.35 -5.01
CA TRP A 354 0.87 -22.58 -3.65
C TRP A 354 0.74 -24.04 -3.26
N ASP A 355 -0.40 -24.66 -3.50
CA ASP A 355 -0.63 -26.08 -3.17
C ASP A 355 0.26 -27.00 -4.02
N SER A 356 0.55 -26.60 -5.26
CA SER A 356 1.40 -27.35 -6.19
C SER A 356 2.90 -27.02 -6.06
N ARG A 357 3.32 -26.13 -5.14
CA ARG A 357 4.67 -25.55 -5.11
C ARG A 357 5.79 -26.58 -5.01
N VAL A 358 5.56 -27.66 -4.27
CA VAL A 358 6.53 -28.76 -4.11
C VAL A 358 6.70 -29.52 -5.43
N LEU A 359 5.59 -29.87 -6.08
CA LEU A 359 5.60 -30.57 -7.37
C LEU A 359 6.25 -29.70 -8.46
N LEU A 360 5.89 -28.41 -8.53
CA LEU A 360 6.49 -27.45 -9.45
C LEU A 360 7.99 -27.29 -9.22
N GLY A 361 8.42 -27.25 -7.95
CA GLY A 361 9.83 -27.20 -7.58
C GLY A 361 10.61 -28.44 -8.03
N ILE A 362 10.04 -29.64 -7.82
CA ILE A 362 10.64 -30.90 -8.27
C ILE A 362 10.74 -30.92 -9.81
N LEU A 363 9.67 -30.54 -10.52
CA LEU A 363 9.67 -30.46 -11.98
C LEU A 363 10.73 -29.49 -12.51
N ALA A 364 10.90 -28.33 -11.86
CA ALA A 364 11.94 -27.37 -12.22
C ALA A 364 13.35 -27.96 -12.02
N LEU A 365 13.60 -28.66 -10.91
CA LEU A 365 14.88 -29.33 -10.68
C LEU A 365 15.18 -30.42 -11.71
N VAL A 366 14.18 -31.24 -12.05
CA VAL A 366 14.30 -32.27 -13.10
C VAL A 366 14.60 -31.62 -14.45
N ALA A 367 13.91 -30.52 -14.79
CA ALA A 367 14.14 -29.80 -16.04
C ALA A 367 15.56 -29.20 -16.11
N VAL A 368 16.07 -28.63 -15.02
CA VAL A 368 17.44 -28.11 -14.93
C VAL A 368 18.47 -29.23 -15.05
N ALA A 369 18.27 -30.35 -14.34
CA ALA A 369 19.15 -31.51 -14.40
C ALA A 369 19.18 -32.12 -15.81
N TYR A 370 18.01 -32.29 -16.44
CA TYR A 370 17.90 -32.79 -17.81
C TYR A 370 18.54 -31.83 -18.82
N GLY A 371 18.29 -30.53 -18.70
CA GLY A 371 18.93 -29.50 -19.52
C GLY A 371 20.46 -29.53 -19.39
N GLY A 372 20.97 -29.63 -18.16
CA GLY A 372 22.40 -29.79 -17.88
C GLY A 372 22.98 -31.07 -18.49
N PHE A 373 22.27 -32.20 -18.40
CA PHE A 373 22.64 -33.46 -19.02
C PHE A 373 22.74 -33.35 -20.55
N VAL A 374 21.72 -32.77 -21.20
CA VAL A 374 21.69 -32.58 -22.66
C VAL A 374 22.84 -31.68 -23.12
N ILE A 375 23.11 -30.59 -22.40
CA ILE A 375 24.24 -29.68 -22.71
C ILE A 375 25.57 -30.41 -22.55
N SER A 376 25.76 -31.13 -21.44
CA SER A 376 26.99 -31.91 -21.18
C SER A 376 27.23 -32.95 -22.27
N ARG A 377 26.20 -33.72 -22.65
CA ARG A 377 26.27 -34.70 -23.73
C ARG A 377 26.64 -34.06 -25.06
N ARG A 378 26.10 -32.88 -25.37
CA ARG A 378 26.42 -32.13 -26.59
C ARG A 378 27.86 -31.62 -26.59
N VAL A 379 28.36 -31.13 -25.46
CA VAL A 379 29.76 -30.71 -25.30
C VAL A 379 30.70 -31.90 -25.45
N LEU A 380 30.41 -33.03 -24.81
CA LEU A 380 31.18 -34.26 -24.91
C LEU A 380 31.18 -34.83 -26.33
N SER A 381 30.04 -34.84 -27.01
CA SER A 381 29.93 -35.26 -28.41
C SER A 381 30.74 -34.34 -29.33
N ASN A 382 30.64 -33.02 -29.17
CA ASN A 382 31.43 -32.06 -29.94
C ASN A 382 32.94 -32.22 -29.68
N ARG A 383 33.36 -32.46 -28.43
CA ARG A 383 34.77 -32.75 -28.09
C ARG A 383 35.24 -34.05 -28.75
N ARG A 384 34.45 -35.12 -28.69
CA ARG A 384 34.75 -36.39 -29.36
C ARG A 384 34.88 -36.22 -30.88
N ASN A 385 33.96 -35.49 -31.51
CA ASN A 385 34.00 -35.24 -32.95
C ASN A 385 35.23 -34.40 -33.35
N ARG A 386 35.61 -33.41 -32.54
CA ARG A 386 36.86 -32.65 -32.76
C ARG A 386 38.09 -33.54 -32.65
N LEU A 387 38.21 -34.34 -31.60
CA LEU A 387 39.34 -35.28 -31.41
C LEU A 387 39.42 -36.33 -32.53
N ALA A 388 38.26 -36.80 -33.02
CA ALA A 388 38.20 -37.71 -34.17
C ALA A 388 38.69 -37.02 -35.45
N ALA A 389 38.29 -35.77 -35.71
CA ALA A 389 38.78 -35.00 -36.85
C ALA A 389 40.31 -34.79 -36.76
N THR A 390 40.85 -34.44 -35.58
CA THR A 390 42.31 -34.24 -35.39
C THR A 390 43.12 -35.53 -35.57
N LYS A 391 42.59 -36.69 -35.16
CA LYS A 391 43.23 -38.00 -35.42
C LYS A 391 43.27 -38.35 -36.91
N THR A 392 42.29 -37.87 -37.68
CA THR A 392 42.22 -38.12 -39.12
C THR A 392 43.22 -37.24 -39.88
N GLU A 393 43.50 -36.03 -39.40
CA GLU A 393 44.54 -35.14 -39.96
C GLU A 393 45.97 -35.60 -39.63
N LEU A 394 46.21 -36.18 -38.44
CA LEU A 394 47.53 -36.73 -38.05
C LEU A 394 47.82 -38.11 -38.65
N GLY A 395 46.82 -38.78 -39.25
CA GLY A 395 46.97 -40.08 -39.93
C GLY A 395 47.26 -39.98 -41.42
N VAL A 396 47.40 -38.77 -41.96
CA VAL A 396 47.73 -38.52 -43.37
C VAL A 396 48.99 -37.66 -43.43
N SER A 397 50.14 -38.31 -43.25
CA SER A 397 51.38 -37.86 -43.88
C SER A 397 52.23 -39.10 -44.18
N PRO A 398 52.54 -39.38 -45.46
CA PRO A 398 53.43 -40.48 -45.86
C PRO A 398 54.88 -40.26 -45.41
#